data_AF-A0A4U7KSS0-F1
#
_entry.id   AF-A0A4U7KSS0-F1
#
_cell.length_a   1.000
_cell.length_b   1.000
_cell.length_c   1.000
_cell.angle_alpha   90.00
_cell.angle_beta   90.00
_cell.angle_gamma   90.00
#
_symmetry.space_group_name_H-M   'P 1'
#
loop_
_entity.id
_entity.type
_entity.pdbx_description
1 polymer ?
#
loop_
_entity_poly.entity_id
_entity_poly.type
_entity_poly.pdbx_seq_one_letter_code
_entity_poly.pdbx_strand_id
1 'polypeptide(L)'
;MSGQTLNDLIATVFLRASDPPPPPAPQQFDPRAPETSTAASSSSSSTASDPAEATLALLNRAQQIADSIGVVSSNDALRDISTSSLRTLFLPSLAAELESAVRTGTDLTVRKQRLRSSQQAAAKFLNRILALGVVPPTTKQMLAWTWANVTPDELSTIGLDSNLVGGHGGMPHARDVKIAVFKLERALKANLEQFRVAYQAKKKLANVKAPSDVFYDLLLYPQPRSGGDDDEDEGDEDEDDSLGGDNETASTTAPGGIATVRQYLLAMLNLHTLKAAQLVTSASQELELLRSMPPPPTSTSTAPSTSSGEEWRLDRGPSSLPTSGPLMAPSGKVLRPFTITSSTNRADIASSVFQPSYRLPTMSIDEYLEEEQRRGNIIQGGGQASYDAPTSTEQRVLRMEQDGTRDAAEAEEEQRAKDLHWDNFTEHNKRGAGNTMNRG
;
A
#
# COMPACT_ATOMS: atom_id res chain seq x y z
N MET A 1 -12.48 -16.55 38.07
CA MET A 1 -11.60 -16.25 36.92
C MET A 1 -12.49 -16.14 35.70
N SER A 2 -12.91 -14.92 35.35
CA SER A 2 -13.80 -14.72 34.21
C SER A 2 -12.98 -14.99 32.94
N GLY A 3 -13.32 -16.03 32.19
CA GLY A 3 -12.66 -16.32 30.92
C GLY A 3 -12.82 -15.16 29.95
N GLN A 4 -11.77 -14.83 29.20
CA GLN A 4 -11.84 -13.84 28.14
C GLN A 4 -12.83 -14.34 27.07
N THR A 5 -13.85 -13.55 26.74
CA THR A 5 -14.82 -13.92 25.69
C THR A 5 -14.19 -13.79 24.31
N LEU A 6 -14.73 -14.49 23.30
CA LEU A 6 -14.23 -14.38 21.92
C LEU A 6 -14.29 -12.93 21.41
N ASN A 7 -15.38 -12.21 21.69
CA ASN A 7 -15.54 -10.80 21.30
C ASN A 7 -14.53 -9.88 22.00
N ASP A 8 -14.24 -10.11 23.29
CA ASP A 8 -13.21 -9.34 24.00
C ASP A 8 -11.83 -9.60 23.40
N LEU A 9 -11.52 -10.86 23.11
CA LEU A 9 -10.25 -11.22 22.47
C LEU A 9 -10.12 -10.60 21.08
N ILE A 10 -11.17 -10.66 20.24
CA ILE A 10 -11.21 -9.97 18.94
C ILE A 10 -10.98 -8.46 19.12
N ALA A 11 -11.70 -7.81 20.04
CA ALA A 11 -11.55 -6.37 20.30
C ALA A 11 -10.10 -6.02 20.71
N THR A 12 -9.48 -6.82 21.59
CA THR A 12 -8.08 -6.60 22.00
C THR A 12 -7.09 -6.76 20.85
N VAL A 13 -7.30 -7.74 19.96
CA VAL A 13 -6.43 -7.99 18.82
C VAL A 13 -6.50 -6.84 17.82
N PHE A 14 -7.71 -6.40 17.45
CA PHE A 14 -7.91 -5.31 16.51
C PHE A 14 -7.39 -3.98 17.06
N LEU A 15 -7.63 -3.71 18.34
CA LEU A 15 -7.11 -2.51 18.99
C LEU A 15 -5.58 -2.49 19.00
N ARG A 16 -4.95 -3.62 19.33
CA ARG A 16 -3.48 -3.73 19.35
C ARG A 16 -2.86 -3.71 17.95
N ALA A 17 -3.58 -4.14 16.92
CA ALA A 17 -3.15 -4.00 15.53
C ALA A 17 -3.19 -2.54 15.07
N SER A 18 -4.19 -1.77 15.52
CA SER A 18 -4.33 -0.34 15.15
C SER A 18 -3.27 0.58 15.76
N ASP A 19 -2.81 0.25 16.96
CA ASP A 19 -1.77 1.00 17.70
C ASP A 19 -0.73 0.01 18.23
N PRO A 20 0.17 -0.47 17.35
CA PRO A 20 1.16 -1.46 17.73
C PRO A 20 2.17 -0.83 18.71
N PRO A 21 2.56 -1.54 19.79
CA PRO A 21 3.57 -1.02 20.70
C PRO A 21 4.88 -0.75 19.97
N PRO A 22 5.67 0.26 20.40
CA PRO A 22 6.89 0.62 19.71
C PRO A 22 7.86 -0.57 19.64
N PRO A 23 8.55 -0.76 18.50
CA PRO A 23 9.58 -1.80 18.39
C PRO A 23 10.63 -1.70 19.50
N PRO A 24 11.22 -2.84 19.90
CA PRO A 24 12.51 -2.78 20.59
C PRO A 24 13.54 -2.07 19.71
N ALA A 25 14.39 -1.23 20.32
CA ALA A 25 15.41 -0.48 19.59
C ALA A 25 16.30 -1.43 18.78
N PRO A 26 16.71 -1.05 17.54
CA PRO A 26 17.64 -1.85 16.77
C PRO A 26 18.92 -2.04 17.59
N GLN A 27 19.42 -3.27 17.66
CA GLN A 27 20.70 -3.55 18.30
C GLN A 27 21.76 -2.70 17.58
N GLN A 28 22.24 -1.65 18.25
CA GLN A 28 23.32 -0.82 17.72
C GLN A 28 24.55 -1.70 17.57
N PHE A 29 24.99 -1.89 16.33
CA PHE A 29 26.28 -2.49 16.06
C PHE A 29 27.36 -1.51 16.55
N ASP A 30 27.99 -1.82 17.69
CA ASP A 30 29.13 -1.05 18.20
C ASP A 30 30.42 -1.56 17.54
N PRO A 31 31.00 -0.82 16.57
CA PRO A 31 32.21 -1.25 15.86
C PRO A 31 33.47 -1.23 16.74
N ARG A 32 33.37 -0.79 18.01
CA ARG A 32 34.47 -0.76 18.98
C ARG A 32 34.44 -1.92 19.97
N ALA A 33 33.38 -2.73 19.97
CA ALA A 33 33.30 -3.91 20.82
C ALA A 33 34.32 -4.95 20.34
N PRO A 34 35.26 -5.41 21.19
CA PRO A 34 36.22 -6.43 20.79
C PRO A 34 35.47 -7.72 20.43
N GLU A 35 35.74 -8.27 19.26
CA GLU A 35 35.27 -9.59 18.83
C GLU A 35 35.96 -10.70 19.63
N THR A 36 35.78 -10.72 20.94
CA THR A 36 36.22 -11.80 21.81
C THR A 36 35.09 -12.20 22.73
N SER A 37 34.67 -13.45 22.56
CA SER A 37 33.84 -14.24 23.48
C SER A 37 32.32 -14.07 23.34
N THR A 38 31.78 -14.97 22.52
CA THR A 38 30.41 -15.49 22.42
C THR A 38 29.80 -16.05 23.72
N ALA A 39 30.11 -15.54 24.92
CA ALA A 39 29.63 -16.19 26.16
C ALA A 39 29.35 -15.33 27.41
N ALA A 40 29.53 -14.01 27.42
CA ALA A 40 29.38 -13.27 28.69
C ALA A 40 28.87 -11.84 28.54
N SER A 41 27.64 -11.67 28.04
CA SER A 41 26.80 -10.47 28.26
C SER A 41 25.31 -10.82 28.03
N SER A 42 24.87 -11.93 28.60
CA SER A 42 23.49 -12.42 28.57
C SER A 42 22.82 -12.16 29.93
N SER A 43 22.71 -10.90 30.32
CA SER A 43 21.90 -10.52 31.48
C SER A 43 21.36 -9.10 31.31
N SER A 44 20.25 -8.99 30.57
CA SER A 44 19.17 -7.97 30.65
C SER A 44 18.62 -7.41 29.33
N SER A 45 18.92 -8.01 28.16
CA SER A 45 18.08 -7.82 26.96
C SER A 45 17.28 -9.09 26.71
N SER A 46 16.16 -9.24 27.44
CA SER A 46 15.12 -10.18 27.05
C SER A 46 14.81 -9.96 25.57
N THR A 47 14.87 -11.04 24.78
CA THR A 47 14.36 -11.14 23.41
C THR A 47 12.94 -10.58 23.36
N ALA A 48 12.80 -9.28 23.12
CA ALA A 48 11.49 -8.66 22.99
C ALA A 48 10.90 -9.16 21.66
N SER A 49 9.95 -10.09 21.75
CA SER A 49 9.20 -10.59 20.61
C SER A 49 8.62 -9.40 19.83
N ASP A 50 8.65 -9.48 18.50
CA ASP A 50 8.08 -8.44 17.66
C ASP A 50 6.62 -8.16 18.09
N PRO A 51 6.22 -6.90 18.36
CA PRO A 51 4.84 -6.57 18.68
C PRO A 51 3.81 -7.19 17.71
N ALA A 52 4.13 -7.25 16.42
CA ALA A 52 3.30 -7.88 15.39
C ALA A 52 3.20 -9.41 15.54
N GLU A 53 4.27 -10.08 15.98
CA GLU A 53 4.24 -11.52 16.24
C GLU A 53 3.41 -11.84 17.48
N ALA A 54 3.49 -10.99 18.51
CA ALA A 54 2.70 -11.13 19.72
C ALA A 54 1.20 -10.84 19.51
N THR A 55 0.83 -9.93 18.59
CA THR A 55 -0.59 -9.77 18.18
C THR A 55 -1.07 -10.96 17.36
N LEU A 56 -0.24 -11.47 16.46
CA LEU A 56 -0.54 -12.64 15.63
C LEU A 56 -0.78 -13.89 16.49
N ALA A 57 -0.02 -14.08 17.57
CA ALA A 57 -0.26 -15.17 18.52
C ALA A 57 -1.65 -15.10 19.18
N LEU A 58 -2.10 -13.89 19.56
CA LEU A 58 -3.47 -13.68 20.09
C LEU A 58 -4.52 -13.90 19.00
N LEU A 59 -4.28 -13.45 17.78
CA LEU A 59 -5.16 -13.68 16.64
C LEU A 59 -5.33 -15.16 16.35
N ASN A 60 -4.25 -15.95 16.33
CA ASN A 60 -4.31 -17.40 16.12
C ASN A 60 -5.13 -18.09 17.20
N ARG A 61 -5.04 -17.62 18.46
CA ARG A 61 -5.92 -18.09 19.53
C ARG A 61 -7.39 -17.74 19.28
N ALA A 62 -7.67 -16.52 18.78
CA ALA A 62 -9.02 -16.12 18.36
C ALA A 62 -9.59 -17.07 17.30
N GLN A 63 -8.79 -17.33 16.26
CA GLN A 63 -9.14 -18.18 15.13
C GLN A 63 -9.41 -19.60 15.60
N GLN A 64 -8.55 -20.18 16.44
CA GLN A 64 -8.75 -21.53 16.99
C GLN A 64 -10.05 -21.64 17.80
N ILE A 65 -10.37 -20.63 18.62
CA ILE A 65 -11.61 -20.60 19.38
C ILE A 65 -12.81 -20.49 18.44
N ALA A 66 -12.77 -19.59 17.45
CA ALA A 66 -13.84 -19.43 16.47
C ALA A 66 -14.09 -20.72 15.65
N ASP A 67 -13.02 -21.37 15.20
CA ASP A 67 -13.06 -22.63 14.45
C ASP A 67 -13.59 -23.77 15.33
N SER A 68 -13.22 -23.82 16.62
CA SER A 68 -13.70 -24.85 17.56
C SER A 68 -15.18 -24.73 17.90
N ILE A 69 -15.70 -23.49 17.92
CA ILE A 69 -17.12 -23.22 18.14
C ILE A 69 -17.91 -23.43 16.84
N GLY A 70 -17.26 -23.34 15.67
CA GLY A 70 -17.92 -23.45 14.37
C GLY A 70 -18.86 -22.28 14.10
N VAL A 71 -18.48 -21.07 14.55
CA VAL A 71 -19.32 -19.86 14.47
C VAL A 71 -19.80 -19.56 13.04
N VAL A 72 -18.96 -19.88 12.06
CA VAL A 72 -19.28 -19.74 10.64
C VAL A 72 -18.83 -21.01 9.92
N SER A 73 -19.77 -21.70 9.29
CA SER A 73 -19.55 -22.88 8.46
C SER A 73 -19.27 -22.49 7.00
N SER A 74 -18.55 -23.33 6.26
CA SER A 74 -18.28 -23.11 4.83
C SER A 74 -19.55 -23.01 3.97
N ASN A 75 -20.65 -23.61 4.43
CA ASN A 75 -21.90 -23.71 3.68
C ASN A 75 -22.94 -22.65 4.08
N ASP A 76 -22.66 -21.81 5.07
CA ASP A 76 -23.60 -20.77 5.50
C ASP A 76 -23.80 -19.71 4.41
N ALA A 77 -25.05 -19.30 4.19
CA ALA A 77 -25.35 -18.14 3.37
C ALA A 77 -25.22 -16.86 4.20
N LEU A 78 -25.03 -15.71 3.52
CA LEU A 78 -24.82 -14.42 4.20
C LEU A 78 -25.95 -14.06 5.18
N ARG A 79 -27.19 -14.36 4.82
CA ARG A 79 -28.39 -14.11 5.65
C ARG A 79 -28.45 -14.96 6.92
N ASP A 80 -27.80 -16.13 6.93
CA ASP A 80 -27.85 -17.07 8.06
C ASP A 80 -26.81 -16.71 9.14
N ILE A 81 -25.90 -15.77 8.84
CA ILE A 81 -24.83 -15.35 9.73
C ILE A 81 -25.29 -14.15 10.55
N SER A 82 -25.25 -14.26 11.88
CA SER A 82 -25.58 -13.17 12.80
C SER A 82 -24.58 -12.01 12.74
N THR A 83 -25.00 -10.81 13.14
CA THR A 83 -24.16 -9.60 13.15
C THR A 83 -22.92 -9.74 14.06
N SER A 84 -23.04 -10.48 15.16
CA SER A 84 -21.91 -10.83 16.03
C SER A 84 -20.92 -11.77 15.33
N SER A 85 -21.43 -12.80 14.65
CA SER A 85 -20.63 -13.80 13.94
C SER A 85 -19.87 -13.23 12.75
N LEU A 86 -20.40 -12.21 12.05
CA LEU A 86 -19.71 -11.50 10.96
C LEU A 86 -18.33 -10.97 11.36
N ARG A 87 -18.13 -10.61 12.65
CA ARG A 87 -16.86 -10.09 13.15
C ARG A 87 -15.72 -11.11 13.09
N THR A 88 -16.04 -12.41 13.12
CA THR A 88 -15.05 -13.48 13.00
C THR A 88 -14.46 -13.57 11.59
N LEU A 89 -15.19 -13.11 10.57
CA LEU A 89 -14.74 -13.13 9.17
C LEU A 89 -13.54 -12.20 8.90
N PHE A 90 -13.30 -11.21 9.75
CA PHE A 90 -12.16 -10.29 9.60
C PHE A 90 -10.83 -10.89 10.08
N LEU A 91 -10.85 -11.96 10.89
CA LEU A 91 -9.64 -12.55 11.47
C LEU A 91 -8.61 -12.98 10.42
N PRO A 92 -8.96 -13.66 9.31
CA PRO A 92 -7.97 -14.05 8.32
C PRO A 92 -7.41 -12.86 7.52
N SER A 93 -8.21 -11.80 7.33
CA SER A 93 -7.71 -10.56 6.70
C SER A 93 -6.68 -9.87 7.58
N LEU A 94 -6.93 -9.79 8.89
CA LEU A 94 -5.99 -9.17 9.82
C LEU A 94 -4.73 -10.05 10.00
N ALA A 95 -4.86 -11.38 9.95
CA ALA A 95 -3.72 -12.29 9.93
C ALA A 95 -2.79 -12.02 8.75
N ALA A 96 -3.35 -11.80 7.56
CA ALA A 96 -2.56 -11.49 6.37
C ALA A 96 -1.74 -10.21 6.55
N GLU A 97 -2.37 -9.16 7.09
CA GLU A 97 -1.69 -7.89 7.36
C GLU A 97 -0.58 -8.05 8.39
N LEU A 98 -0.87 -8.71 9.52
CA LEU A 98 0.10 -8.92 10.58
C LEU A 98 1.30 -9.76 10.11
N GLU A 99 1.08 -10.85 9.36
CA GLU A 99 2.15 -11.68 8.78
C GLU A 99 3.06 -10.85 7.84
N SER A 100 2.48 -9.91 7.09
CA SER A 100 3.25 -9.01 6.22
C SER A 100 4.04 -7.96 7.00
N ALA A 101 3.55 -7.57 8.18
CA ALA A 101 4.15 -6.56 9.06
C ALA A 101 5.24 -7.12 10.00
N VAL A 102 5.30 -8.45 10.19
CA VAL A 102 6.35 -9.09 11.01
C VAL A 102 7.74 -8.77 10.45
N ARG A 103 8.61 -8.28 11.32
CA ARG A 103 10.02 -8.01 11.01
C ARG A 103 10.82 -9.30 10.95
N THR A 104 11.50 -9.52 9.83
CA THR A 104 12.31 -10.73 9.59
C THR A 104 13.81 -10.47 9.60
N GLY A 105 14.24 -9.25 9.91
CA GLY A 105 15.66 -8.87 9.92
C GLY A 105 16.33 -9.11 8.56
N THR A 106 17.52 -9.70 8.57
CA THR A 106 18.29 -10.03 7.37
C THR A 106 17.99 -11.42 6.78
N ASP A 107 17.11 -12.20 7.42
CA ASP A 107 16.80 -13.56 6.96
C ASP A 107 15.74 -13.56 5.86
N LEU A 108 16.20 -13.77 4.63
CA LEU A 108 15.39 -13.82 3.41
C LEU A 108 14.47 -15.05 3.39
N THR A 109 14.86 -16.15 4.03
CA THR A 109 14.08 -17.39 4.02
C THR A 109 12.85 -17.25 4.90
N VAL A 110 13.02 -16.66 6.08
CA VAL A 110 11.93 -16.31 7.00
C VAL A 110 11.00 -15.28 6.35
N ARG A 111 11.54 -14.27 5.64
CA ARG A 111 10.70 -13.31 4.90
C ARG A 111 9.85 -13.99 3.83
N LYS A 112 10.44 -14.88 3.02
CA LYS A 112 9.70 -15.66 2.02
C LYS A 112 8.60 -16.50 2.66
N GLN A 113 8.85 -17.11 3.81
CA GLN A 113 7.84 -17.89 4.53
C GLN A 113 6.69 -17.01 5.03
N ARG A 114 6.99 -15.87 5.68
CA ARG A 114 5.99 -14.93 6.18
C ARG A 114 5.11 -14.35 5.07
N LEU A 115 5.70 -14.00 3.92
CA LEU A 115 4.94 -13.55 2.74
C LEU A 115 3.99 -14.63 2.21
N ARG A 116 4.42 -15.90 2.17
CA ARG A 116 3.53 -17.01 1.78
C ARG A 116 2.40 -17.24 2.77
N SER A 117 2.69 -17.20 4.08
CA SER A 117 1.66 -17.29 5.11
C SER A 117 0.64 -16.15 4.99
N SER A 118 1.12 -14.93 4.73
CA SER A 118 0.30 -13.75 4.50
C SER A 118 -0.61 -13.91 3.27
N GLN A 119 -0.07 -14.37 2.14
CA GLN A 119 -0.86 -14.67 0.93
C GLN A 119 -1.92 -15.76 1.17
N GLN A 120 -1.58 -16.83 1.87
CA GLN A 120 -2.53 -17.91 2.21
C GLN A 120 -3.66 -17.40 3.11
N ALA A 121 -3.35 -16.57 4.11
CA ALA A 121 -4.36 -15.95 4.98
C ALA A 121 -5.29 -15.02 4.17
N ALA A 122 -4.73 -14.21 3.26
CA ALA A 122 -5.49 -13.35 2.38
C ALA A 122 -6.41 -14.15 1.45
N ALA A 123 -5.94 -15.26 0.87
CA ALA A 123 -6.77 -16.10 0.00
C ALA A 123 -7.90 -16.80 0.75
N LYS A 124 -7.66 -17.29 1.98
CA LYS A 124 -8.72 -17.83 2.85
C LYS A 124 -9.83 -16.80 3.08
N PHE A 125 -9.44 -15.55 3.38
CA PHE A 125 -10.39 -14.44 3.52
C PHE A 125 -11.15 -14.18 2.22
N LEU A 126 -10.43 -13.91 1.12
CA LEU A 126 -11.02 -13.54 -0.16
C LEU A 126 -11.98 -14.59 -0.70
N ASN A 127 -11.60 -15.87 -0.67
CA ASN A 127 -12.47 -16.97 -1.10
C ASN A 127 -13.76 -17.01 -0.28
N ARG A 128 -13.66 -16.84 1.05
CA ARG A 128 -14.85 -16.87 1.92
C ARG A 128 -15.79 -15.70 1.64
N ILE A 129 -15.27 -14.48 1.51
CA ILE A 129 -16.09 -13.29 1.29
C ILE A 129 -16.71 -13.29 -0.12
N LEU A 130 -15.97 -13.76 -1.12
CA LEU A 130 -16.48 -13.91 -2.49
C LEU A 130 -17.57 -14.99 -2.57
N ALA A 131 -17.39 -16.13 -1.90
CA ALA A 131 -18.39 -17.21 -1.84
C ALA A 131 -19.68 -16.75 -1.13
N LEU A 132 -19.56 -15.91 -0.10
CA LEU A 132 -20.71 -15.32 0.59
C LEU A 132 -21.46 -14.27 -0.23
N GLY A 133 -20.91 -13.82 -1.36
CA GLY A 133 -21.56 -12.83 -2.22
C GLY A 133 -21.64 -11.42 -1.61
N VAL A 134 -20.85 -11.13 -0.58
CA VAL A 134 -20.82 -9.81 0.11
C VAL A 134 -20.32 -8.70 -0.82
N VAL A 135 -19.42 -9.05 -1.75
CA VAL A 135 -18.69 -8.09 -2.58
C VAL A 135 -19.57 -7.55 -3.72
N PRO A 136 -19.79 -6.22 -3.81
CA PRO A 136 -20.51 -5.60 -4.92
C PRO A 136 -19.85 -5.86 -6.28
N PRO A 137 -20.61 -5.80 -7.39
CA PRO A 137 -20.07 -6.04 -8.73
C PRO A 137 -18.97 -5.05 -9.13
N THR A 138 -19.08 -3.80 -8.68
CA THR A 138 -18.07 -2.74 -8.89
C THR A 138 -16.73 -3.14 -8.25
N THR A 139 -16.75 -3.60 -7.00
CA THR A 139 -15.54 -4.07 -6.32
C THR A 139 -15.00 -5.34 -6.99
N LYS A 140 -15.84 -6.30 -7.38
CA LYS A 140 -15.39 -7.50 -8.12
C LYS A 140 -14.64 -7.11 -9.40
N GLN A 141 -15.14 -6.14 -10.17
CA GLN A 141 -14.43 -5.65 -11.34
C GLN A 141 -13.05 -5.05 -11.00
N MET A 142 -12.96 -4.28 -9.92
CA MET A 142 -11.66 -3.77 -9.44
C MET A 142 -10.71 -4.90 -9.05
N LEU A 143 -11.20 -5.93 -8.35
CA LEU A 143 -10.41 -7.10 -7.98
C LEU A 143 -9.85 -7.79 -9.23
N ALA A 144 -10.70 -8.00 -10.25
CA ALA A 144 -10.31 -8.61 -11.52
C ALA A 144 -9.13 -7.85 -12.14
N TRP A 145 -9.23 -6.52 -12.20
CA TRP A 145 -8.18 -5.68 -12.76
C TRP A 145 -6.91 -5.64 -11.91
N THR A 146 -7.03 -5.72 -10.58
CA THR A 146 -5.85 -5.76 -9.70
C THR A 146 -5.05 -7.05 -9.87
N TRP A 147 -5.74 -8.18 -9.96
CA TRP A 147 -5.11 -9.50 -10.07
C TRP A 147 -4.67 -9.87 -11.47
N ALA A 148 -5.10 -9.13 -12.49
CA ALA A 148 -4.64 -9.36 -13.86
C ALA A 148 -3.11 -9.22 -14.03
N ASN A 149 -2.43 -8.54 -13.10
CA ASN A 149 -0.97 -8.44 -13.08
C ASN A 149 -0.29 -9.61 -12.34
N VAL A 150 -1.05 -10.50 -11.69
CA VAL A 150 -0.54 -11.69 -11.00
C VAL A 150 -0.80 -12.90 -11.90
N THR A 151 0.19 -13.80 -12.01
CA THR A 151 0.02 -14.96 -12.89
C THR A 151 -1.07 -15.91 -12.34
N PRO A 152 -1.87 -16.54 -13.21
CA PRO A 152 -2.95 -17.44 -12.76
C PRO A 152 -2.41 -18.65 -11.98
N ASP A 153 -1.21 -19.12 -12.31
CA ASP A 153 -0.53 -20.21 -11.60
C ASP A 153 -0.19 -19.81 -10.14
N GLU A 154 0.31 -18.59 -9.93
CA GLU A 154 0.55 -18.06 -8.58
C GLU A 154 -0.74 -17.92 -7.77
N LEU A 155 -1.80 -17.38 -8.37
CA LEU A 155 -3.11 -17.27 -7.71
C LEU A 155 -3.63 -18.65 -7.28
N SER A 156 -3.49 -19.66 -8.15
CA SER A 156 -3.88 -21.03 -7.82
C SER A 156 -3.01 -21.66 -6.73
N THR A 157 -1.70 -21.37 -6.73
CA THR A 157 -0.74 -21.85 -5.73
C THR A 157 -1.03 -21.27 -4.34
N ILE A 158 -1.49 -20.02 -4.30
CA ILE A 158 -1.92 -19.35 -3.06
C ILE A 158 -3.28 -19.91 -2.58
N GLY A 159 -4.01 -20.60 -3.45
CA GLY A 159 -5.32 -21.19 -3.19
C GLY A 159 -6.48 -20.23 -3.45
N LEU A 160 -6.28 -19.18 -4.25
CA LEU A 160 -7.32 -18.19 -4.60
C LEU A 160 -8.09 -18.66 -5.84
N ASP A 161 -9.42 -18.68 -5.76
CA ASP A 161 -10.27 -18.99 -6.91
C ASP A 161 -10.60 -17.72 -7.71
N SER A 162 -9.80 -17.45 -8.74
CA SER A 162 -9.97 -16.28 -9.61
C SER A 162 -11.27 -16.30 -10.42
N ASN A 163 -11.93 -17.45 -10.58
CA ASN A 163 -13.21 -17.55 -11.31
C ASN A 163 -14.36 -16.84 -10.59
N LEU A 164 -14.26 -16.68 -9.26
CA LEU A 164 -15.25 -15.98 -8.46
C LEU A 164 -15.32 -14.47 -8.77
N VAL A 165 -14.28 -13.95 -9.40
CA VAL A 165 -14.14 -12.55 -9.80
C VAL A 165 -14.33 -12.46 -11.31
N GLY A 166 -15.59 -12.57 -11.75
CA GLY A 166 -15.95 -12.54 -13.17
C GLY A 166 -15.50 -11.24 -13.85
N GLY A 167 -14.39 -11.29 -14.57
CA GLY A 167 -13.85 -10.15 -15.32
C GLY A 167 -14.72 -9.83 -16.54
N HIS A 168 -15.35 -8.65 -16.53
CA HIS A 168 -16.10 -8.14 -17.68
C HIS A 168 -15.42 -6.88 -18.20
N GLY A 169 -15.08 -6.88 -19.50
CA GLY A 169 -14.50 -5.74 -20.21
C GLY A 169 -12.97 -5.79 -20.37
N GLY A 170 -12.45 -4.94 -21.26
CA GLY A 170 -11.02 -4.79 -21.50
C GLY A 170 -10.29 -4.24 -20.27
N MET A 171 -9.02 -4.63 -20.09
CA MET A 171 -8.20 -4.17 -18.98
C MET A 171 -7.80 -2.69 -19.14
N PRO A 172 -8.14 -1.81 -18.18
CA PRO A 172 -7.64 -0.44 -18.17
C PRO A 172 -6.12 -0.39 -17.93
N HIS A 173 -5.49 0.77 -18.16
CA HIS A 173 -4.09 0.93 -17.80
C HIS A 173 -3.88 0.75 -16.29
N ALA A 174 -2.75 0.16 -15.89
CA ALA A 174 -2.46 -0.18 -14.49
C ALA A 174 -2.54 1.03 -13.54
N ARG A 175 -2.21 2.24 -14.02
CA ARG A 175 -2.37 3.48 -13.26
C ARG A 175 -3.83 3.79 -12.98
N ASP A 176 -4.70 3.64 -13.97
CA ASP A 176 -6.12 3.95 -13.85
C ASP A 176 -6.80 2.98 -12.90
N VAL A 177 -6.41 1.70 -12.93
CA VAL A 177 -6.85 0.69 -11.95
C VAL A 177 -6.47 1.11 -10.52
N LYS A 178 -5.22 1.53 -10.29
CA LYS A 178 -4.78 2.01 -8.96
C LYS A 178 -5.56 3.24 -8.51
N ILE A 179 -5.81 4.19 -9.42
CA ILE A 179 -6.61 5.39 -9.12
C ILE A 179 -8.04 5.00 -8.77
N ALA A 180 -8.67 4.10 -9.53
CA ALA A 180 -10.02 3.64 -9.29
C ALA A 180 -10.15 2.93 -7.93
N VAL A 181 -9.22 2.00 -7.63
CA VAL A 181 -9.15 1.32 -6.34
C VAL A 181 -8.97 2.31 -5.19
N PHE A 182 -8.06 3.29 -5.34
CA PHE A 182 -7.83 4.32 -4.32
C PHE A 182 -9.07 5.21 -4.09
N LYS A 183 -9.75 5.62 -5.16
CA LYS A 183 -11.01 6.40 -5.05
C LYS A 183 -12.09 5.61 -4.32
N LEU A 184 -12.23 4.32 -4.65
CA LEU A 184 -13.19 3.43 -3.99
C LEU A 184 -12.83 3.26 -2.50
N GLU A 185 -11.57 2.96 -2.18
CA GLU A 185 -11.10 2.81 -0.79
C GLU A 185 -11.40 4.07 0.02
N ARG A 186 -11.11 5.24 -0.53
CA ARG A 186 -11.37 6.53 0.12
C ARG A 186 -12.86 6.77 0.35
N ALA A 187 -13.70 6.44 -0.63
CA ALA A 187 -15.16 6.58 -0.51
C ALA A 187 -15.72 5.66 0.58
N LEU A 188 -15.31 4.38 0.63
CA LEU A 188 -15.73 3.44 1.67
C LEU A 188 -15.29 3.92 3.06
N LYS A 189 -14.02 4.34 3.21
CA LYS A 189 -13.52 4.87 4.48
C LYS A 189 -14.31 6.08 4.95
N ALA A 190 -14.64 7.01 4.05
CA ALA A 190 -15.44 8.18 4.39
C ALA A 190 -16.84 7.80 4.86
N ASN A 191 -17.50 6.85 4.19
CA ASN A 191 -18.83 6.37 4.60
C ASN A 191 -18.81 5.66 5.95
N LEU A 192 -17.80 4.81 6.19
CA LEU A 192 -17.63 4.11 7.45
C LEU A 192 -17.33 5.07 8.61
N GLU A 193 -16.51 6.11 8.38
CA GLU A 193 -16.23 7.14 9.39
C GLU A 193 -17.48 7.95 9.75
N GLN A 194 -18.29 8.32 8.76
CA GLN A 194 -19.57 9.00 9.01
C GLN A 194 -20.50 8.17 9.90
N PHE A 195 -20.63 6.87 9.61
CA PHE A 195 -21.42 5.97 10.46
C PHE A 195 -20.83 5.83 11.86
N ARG A 196 -19.50 5.70 11.97
CA ARG A 196 -18.78 5.59 13.25
C ARG A 196 -19.07 6.80 14.15
N VAL A 197 -18.93 8.02 13.62
CA VAL A 197 -19.21 9.26 14.38
C VAL A 197 -20.68 9.32 14.79
N ALA A 198 -21.60 9.00 13.89
CA ALA A 198 -23.03 8.97 14.19
C ALA A 198 -23.38 7.93 15.28
N TYR A 199 -22.77 6.74 15.22
CA TYR A 199 -22.95 5.67 16.19
C TYR A 199 -22.42 6.04 17.57
N GLN A 200 -21.23 6.62 17.66
CA GLN A 200 -20.64 7.10 18.92
C GLN A 200 -21.47 8.23 19.54
N ALA A 201 -21.99 9.15 18.71
CA ALA A 201 -22.89 10.21 19.15
C ALA A 201 -24.21 9.64 19.69
N LYS A 202 -24.81 8.66 18.98
CA LYS A 202 -26.06 7.99 19.40
C LYS A 202 -25.89 7.28 20.75
N LYS A 203 -24.80 6.54 20.93
CA LYS A 203 -24.53 5.80 22.17
C LYS A 203 -23.89 6.64 23.30
N LYS A 204 -23.64 7.95 23.09
CA LYS A 204 -23.04 8.87 24.07
C LYS A 204 -21.68 8.38 24.62
N LEU A 205 -20.86 7.75 23.80
CA LEU A 205 -19.54 7.23 24.19
C LEU A 205 -18.49 8.35 24.25
N ALA A 206 -18.28 8.94 25.43
CA ALA A 206 -17.39 10.10 25.57
C ALA A 206 -15.90 9.79 25.87
N ASN A 207 -15.50 8.54 26.11
CA ASN A 207 -14.12 8.18 26.50
C ASN A 207 -13.71 6.76 26.10
N VAL A 208 -14.21 6.25 24.98
CA VAL A 208 -13.93 4.86 24.57
C VAL A 208 -12.59 4.77 23.84
N LYS A 209 -11.77 3.79 24.26
CA LYS A 209 -10.53 3.43 23.56
C LYS A 209 -10.88 2.77 22.22
N ALA A 210 -11.05 3.60 21.19
CA ALA A 210 -11.37 3.17 19.85
C ALA A 210 -10.11 3.18 18.95
N PRO A 211 -10.02 2.25 17.98
CA PRO A 211 -8.92 2.23 16.99
C PRO A 211 -8.79 3.52 16.18
N SER A 212 -7.58 3.87 15.75
CA SER A 212 -7.32 5.10 14.99
C SER A 212 -7.91 5.05 13.57
N ASP A 213 -7.64 3.99 12.81
CA ASP A 213 -8.22 3.74 11.49
C ASP A 213 -9.55 2.96 11.64
N VAL A 214 -10.54 3.35 10.84
CA VAL A 214 -11.83 2.67 10.71
C VAL A 214 -11.67 1.22 10.27
N PHE A 215 -10.59 0.93 9.54
CA PHE A 215 -10.22 -0.43 9.15
C PHE A 215 -10.16 -1.42 10.33
N TYR A 216 -9.85 -0.95 11.54
CA TYR A 216 -9.75 -1.84 12.72
C TYR A 216 -10.95 -1.73 13.67
N ASP A 217 -11.95 -0.88 13.42
CA ASP A 217 -13.03 -0.63 14.36
C ASP A 217 -14.24 -1.54 14.12
N LEU A 218 -14.32 -2.66 14.85
CA LEU A 218 -15.47 -3.58 14.78
C LEU A 218 -16.68 -3.13 15.62
N LEU A 219 -16.67 -1.89 16.12
CA LEU A 219 -17.68 -1.31 17.03
C LEU A 219 -17.89 -2.15 18.30
N LEU A 220 -16.83 -2.81 18.77
CA LEU A 220 -16.79 -3.60 20.00
C LEU A 220 -16.30 -2.72 21.16
N TYR A 221 -17.19 -1.87 21.65
CA TYR A 221 -16.88 -0.99 22.77
C TYR A 221 -17.29 -1.63 24.10
N PRO A 222 -16.41 -1.68 25.11
CA PRO A 222 -16.76 -2.20 26.43
C PRO A 222 -17.91 -1.36 27.02
N GLN A 223 -19.06 -1.99 27.26
CA GLN A 223 -20.12 -1.34 28.02
C GLN A 223 -19.76 -1.39 29.50
N PRO A 224 -19.75 -0.26 30.25
CA PRO A 224 -19.67 -0.32 31.69
C PRO A 224 -20.89 -1.11 32.18
N ARG A 225 -20.68 -2.24 32.87
CA ARG A 225 -21.78 -2.94 33.57
C ARG A 225 -22.33 -1.97 34.60
N SER A 226 -23.40 -1.25 34.27
CA SER A 226 -24.12 -0.41 35.22
C SER A 226 -24.74 -1.35 36.24
N GLY A 227 -24.29 -1.28 37.49
CA GLY A 227 -24.82 -2.07 38.61
C GLY A 227 -26.02 -1.39 39.26
N GLY A 228 -27.10 -1.18 38.51
CA GLY A 228 -28.34 -0.63 39.04
C GLY A 228 -29.52 -1.03 38.19
N ASP A 229 -30.56 -1.55 38.85
CA ASP A 229 -31.91 -1.79 38.34
C ASP A 229 -32.33 -0.68 37.37
N ASP A 230 -32.50 -1.02 36.10
CA ASP A 230 -33.44 -0.44 35.14
C ASP A 230 -33.38 -1.33 33.88
N ASP A 231 -33.95 -2.52 34.01
CA ASP A 231 -34.26 -3.45 32.91
C ASP A 231 -35.43 -2.89 32.08
N GLU A 232 -35.21 -1.90 31.20
CA GLU A 232 -36.18 -1.58 30.12
C GLU A 232 -35.50 -1.01 28.84
N ASP A 233 -34.31 -1.50 28.44
CA ASP A 233 -33.75 -1.17 27.11
C ASP A 233 -32.93 -2.31 26.46
N GLU A 234 -33.13 -3.57 26.88
CA GLU A 234 -32.64 -4.75 26.16
C GLU A 234 -33.56 -5.18 24.98
N GLY A 235 -34.36 -4.24 24.45
CA GLY A 235 -35.42 -4.52 23.47
C GLY A 235 -35.22 -4.03 22.03
N ASP A 236 -34.41 -2.98 21.80
CA ASP A 236 -34.51 -2.21 20.55
C ASP A 236 -33.23 -2.23 19.67
N GLU A 237 -32.29 -3.16 19.88
CA GLU A 237 -31.05 -3.20 19.07
C GLU A 237 -31.14 -4.05 17.78
N ASP A 238 -32.25 -4.78 17.57
CA ASP A 238 -32.47 -5.66 16.42
C ASP A 238 -33.85 -5.43 15.75
N GLU A 239 -34.27 -4.19 15.54
CA GLU A 239 -35.29 -3.93 14.49
C GLU A 239 -34.64 -4.14 13.10
N ASP A 240 -34.47 -5.41 12.78
CA ASP A 240 -34.36 -5.96 11.43
C ASP A 240 -35.68 -5.71 10.71
N ASP A 241 -35.88 -4.48 10.21
CA ASP A 241 -36.85 -4.26 9.15
C ASP A 241 -36.30 -4.98 7.90
N SER A 242 -36.68 -6.25 7.80
CA SER A 242 -36.36 -7.17 6.73
C SER A 242 -36.98 -6.70 5.42
N LEU A 243 -36.43 -5.62 4.85
CA LEU A 243 -36.73 -5.14 3.52
C LEU A 243 -35.69 -5.70 2.54
N GLY A 244 -36.00 -6.87 2.00
CA GLY A 244 -35.47 -7.36 0.71
C GLY A 244 -33.99 -7.75 0.70
N GLY A 245 -33.74 -9.07 0.74
CA GLY A 245 -32.42 -9.70 0.72
C GLY A 245 -31.58 -9.49 -0.55
N ASP A 246 -31.94 -8.56 -1.42
CA ASP A 246 -31.25 -8.17 -2.64
C ASP A 246 -30.59 -6.78 -2.57
N ASN A 247 -30.92 -5.94 -1.58
CA ASN A 247 -30.41 -4.55 -1.51
C ASN A 247 -29.40 -4.28 -0.37
N GLU A 248 -29.15 -5.23 0.56
CA GLU A 248 -28.23 -5.02 1.70
C GLU A 248 -26.78 -4.73 1.29
N THR A 249 -26.32 -5.26 0.15
CA THR A 249 -24.94 -5.10 -0.33
C THR A 249 -24.78 -3.90 -1.27
N ALA A 250 -25.84 -3.50 -1.98
CA ALA A 250 -25.81 -2.40 -2.94
C ALA A 250 -25.71 -1.02 -2.25
N SER A 251 -26.31 -0.88 -1.06
CA SER A 251 -26.28 0.36 -0.26
C SER A 251 -24.91 0.64 0.39
N THR A 252 -24.02 -0.36 0.50
CA THR A 252 -22.73 -0.23 1.22
C THR A 252 -21.73 0.72 0.58
N THR A 253 -21.87 1.00 -0.72
CA THR A 253 -20.92 1.85 -1.47
C THR A 253 -21.46 3.28 -1.67
N ALA A 254 -22.77 3.49 -1.52
CA ALA A 254 -23.38 4.80 -1.65
C ALA A 254 -23.13 5.67 -0.40
N PRO A 255 -22.81 6.96 -0.54
CA PRO A 255 -22.67 7.86 0.60
C PRO A 255 -24.00 7.97 1.36
N GLY A 256 -23.95 7.77 2.68
CA GLY A 256 -25.14 7.75 3.55
C GLY A 256 -25.97 6.46 3.48
N GLY A 257 -25.53 5.43 2.74
CA GLY A 257 -26.26 4.16 2.60
C GLY A 257 -26.13 3.18 3.77
N ILE A 258 -25.32 3.50 4.79
CA ILE A 258 -25.10 2.65 5.96
C ILE A 258 -26.01 3.13 7.09
N ALA A 259 -27.07 2.37 7.39
CA ALA A 259 -28.03 2.67 8.45
C ALA A 259 -27.89 1.73 9.66
N THR A 260 -27.49 0.47 9.43
CA THR A 260 -27.42 -0.57 10.48
C THR A 260 -25.98 -1.01 10.76
N VAL A 261 -25.76 -1.57 11.96
CA VAL A 261 -24.45 -2.16 12.33
C VAL A 261 -24.08 -3.30 11.39
N ARG A 262 -25.07 -4.08 10.92
CA ARG A 262 -24.87 -5.14 9.92
C ARG A 262 -24.30 -4.57 8.62
N GLN A 263 -24.94 -3.54 8.07
CA GLN A 263 -24.49 -2.87 6.84
C GLN A 263 -23.10 -2.26 6.99
N TYR A 264 -22.77 -1.71 8.18
CA TYR A 264 -21.43 -1.22 8.48
C TYR A 264 -20.38 -2.33 8.38
N LEU A 265 -20.63 -3.50 8.98
CA LEU A 265 -19.72 -4.64 8.89
C LEU A 265 -19.58 -5.16 7.45
N LEU A 266 -20.68 -5.20 6.67
CA LEU A 266 -20.62 -5.59 5.25
C LEU A 266 -19.79 -4.60 4.40
N ALA A 267 -19.97 -3.30 4.62
CA ALA A 267 -19.18 -2.25 3.97
C ALA A 267 -17.70 -2.35 4.36
N MET A 268 -17.40 -2.68 5.62
CA MET A 268 -16.04 -2.92 6.09
C MET A 268 -15.43 -4.19 5.49
N LEU A 269 -16.19 -5.29 5.31
CA LEU A 269 -15.73 -6.48 4.59
C LEU A 269 -15.32 -6.14 3.14
N ASN A 270 -16.06 -5.25 2.48
CA ASN A 270 -15.71 -4.74 1.15
C ASN A 270 -14.37 -3.97 1.17
N LEU A 271 -14.14 -3.12 2.17
CA LEU A 271 -12.86 -2.42 2.37
C LEU A 271 -11.70 -3.41 2.57
N HIS A 272 -11.89 -4.41 3.45
CA HIS A 272 -10.89 -5.47 3.68
C HIS A 272 -10.60 -6.28 2.43
N THR A 273 -11.58 -6.50 1.57
CA THR A 273 -11.42 -7.21 0.29
C THR A 273 -10.46 -6.46 -0.64
N LEU A 274 -10.61 -5.14 -0.77
CA LEU A 274 -9.70 -4.31 -1.56
C LEU A 274 -8.28 -4.32 -0.98
N LYS A 275 -8.14 -4.21 0.34
CA LYS A 275 -6.85 -4.26 1.03
C LYS A 275 -6.16 -5.62 0.85
N ALA A 276 -6.89 -6.72 1.02
CA ALA A 276 -6.36 -8.07 0.82
C ALA A 276 -5.92 -8.29 -0.64
N ALA A 277 -6.65 -7.78 -1.62
CA ALA A 277 -6.26 -7.86 -3.03
C ALA A 277 -4.96 -7.09 -3.34
N GLN A 278 -4.81 -5.88 -2.78
CA GLN A 278 -3.58 -5.09 -2.87
C GLN A 278 -2.41 -5.81 -2.19
N LEU A 279 -2.65 -6.40 -1.01
CA LEU A 279 -1.66 -7.16 -0.25
C LEU A 279 -1.15 -8.34 -1.07
N VAL A 280 -2.04 -9.14 -1.66
CA VAL A 280 -1.64 -10.29 -2.51
C VAL A 280 -0.73 -9.83 -3.64
N THR A 281 -1.10 -8.74 -4.33
CA THR A 281 -0.30 -8.18 -5.43
C THR A 281 1.07 -7.70 -4.95
N SER A 282 1.12 -6.99 -3.83
CA SER A 282 2.37 -6.50 -3.23
C SER A 282 3.28 -7.65 -2.78
N ALA A 283 2.70 -8.68 -2.15
CA ALA A 283 3.43 -9.85 -1.69
C ALA A 283 3.98 -10.68 -2.87
N SER A 284 3.23 -10.80 -3.97
CA SER A 284 3.71 -11.47 -5.19
C SER A 284 4.89 -10.74 -5.80
N GLN A 285 4.81 -9.41 -5.92
CA GLN A 285 5.93 -8.59 -6.41
C GLN A 285 7.17 -8.72 -5.53
N GLU A 286 7.01 -8.70 -4.21
CA GLU A 286 8.13 -8.89 -3.28
C GLU A 286 8.73 -10.30 -3.39
N LEU A 287 7.91 -11.34 -3.50
CA LEU A 287 8.39 -12.71 -3.70
C LEU A 287 9.16 -12.87 -5.02
N GLU A 288 8.72 -12.23 -6.09
CA GLU A 288 9.44 -12.19 -7.37
C GLU A 288 10.80 -11.52 -7.23
N LEU A 289 10.86 -10.37 -6.55
CA LEU A 289 12.12 -9.69 -6.24
C LEU A 289 13.05 -10.58 -5.42
N LEU A 290 12.56 -11.20 -4.35
CA LEU A 290 13.32 -12.12 -3.50
C LEU A 290 13.74 -13.41 -4.21
N ARG A 291 13.07 -13.80 -5.30
CA ARG A 291 13.48 -14.91 -6.18
C ARG A 291 14.59 -14.48 -7.12
N SER A 292 14.51 -13.27 -7.65
CA SER A 292 15.52 -12.71 -8.57
C SER A 292 16.79 -12.21 -7.88
N MET A 293 16.78 -12.11 -6.55
CA MET A 293 17.90 -11.57 -5.79
C MET A 293 19.15 -12.48 -5.87
N PRO A 294 20.32 -11.97 -6.28
CA PRO A 294 21.55 -12.75 -6.27
C PRO A 294 21.93 -13.15 -4.83
N PRO A 295 22.59 -14.30 -4.63
CA PRO A 295 23.04 -14.71 -3.31
C PRO A 295 23.98 -13.64 -2.73
N PRO A 296 23.91 -13.34 -1.42
CA PRO A 296 24.86 -12.41 -0.82
C PRO A 296 26.28 -12.93 -1.09
N PRO A 297 27.27 -12.05 -1.34
CA PRO A 297 28.63 -12.48 -1.56
C PRO A 297 29.04 -13.28 -0.32
N THR A 298 29.30 -14.58 -0.50
CA THR A 298 29.84 -15.40 0.57
C THR A 298 31.13 -14.74 0.99
N SER A 299 31.21 -14.28 2.23
CA SER A 299 32.47 -13.99 2.90
C SER A 299 33.20 -15.32 3.06
N THR A 300 33.73 -15.84 1.96
CA THR A 300 34.75 -16.89 2.00
C THR A 300 35.98 -16.26 2.63
N SER A 301 36.03 -16.29 3.97
CA SER A 301 37.26 -16.40 4.72
C SER A 301 37.87 -17.77 4.42
N THR A 302 38.32 -17.96 3.19
CA THR A 302 39.21 -19.04 2.84
C THR A 302 40.23 -18.41 1.93
N ALA A 303 41.31 -17.94 2.55
CA ALA A 303 42.52 -17.60 1.84
C ALA A 303 42.90 -18.78 0.93
N PRO A 304 42.99 -18.60 -0.40
CA PRO A 304 43.84 -19.47 -1.19
C PRO A 304 45.26 -18.90 -1.07
N SER A 305 46.08 -19.56 -0.28
CA SER A 305 47.51 -19.55 -0.50
C SER A 305 47.76 -20.06 -1.94
N THR A 306 48.20 -19.17 -2.84
CA THR A 306 49.37 -19.34 -3.74
C THR A 306 49.32 -18.33 -4.89
N SER A 307 50.24 -17.36 -4.81
CA SER A 307 51.04 -16.78 -5.90
C SER A 307 50.56 -16.98 -7.35
N SER A 308 50.06 -15.90 -7.98
CA SER A 308 50.19 -15.57 -9.42
C SER A 308 49.12 -14.61 -9.98
N GLY A 309 48.47 -13.79 -9.13
CA GLY A 309 47.42 -12.85 -9.59
C GLY A 309 47.39 -11.51 -8.86
N GLU A 310 48.51 -11.09 -8.26
CA GLU A 310 48.61 -9.87 -7.42
C GLU A 310 49.15 -8.65 -8.19
N GLU A 311 48.94 -8.53 -9.50
CA GLU A 311 49.49 -7.39 -10.27
C GLU A 311 48.55 -6.18 -10.40
N TRP A 312 47.24 -6.32 -10.10
CA TRP A 312 46.25 -5.26 -10.40
C TRP A 312 45.38 -4.80 -9.22
N ARG A 313 45.61 -5.26 -7.99
CA ARG A 313 44.84 -4.82 -6.81
C ARG A 313 45.54 -3.66 -6.10
N LEU A 314 45.23 -2.42 -6.52
CA LEU A 314 45.71 -1.19 -5.87
C LEU A 314 45.11 -0.93 -4.47
N ASP A 315 44.07 -1.67 -4.06
CA ASP A 315 43.28 -1.40 -2.85
C ASP A 315 43.65 -2.24 -1.62
N ARG A 316 44.82 -2.91 -1.62
CA ARG A 316 45.37 -3.39 -0.34
C ARG A 316 45.89 -2.18 0.44
N GLY A 317 44.97 -1.53 1.16
CA GLY A 317 45.31 -0.46 2.10
C GLY A 317 46.42 -0.93 3.05
N PRO A 318 47.41 -0.08 3.39
CA PRO A 318 48.54 -0.45 4.21
C PRO A 318 48.14 -0.54 5.70
N SER A 319 47.24 -1.46 6.06
CA SER A 319 46.71 -1.58 7.42
C SER A 319 47.53 -2.50 8.34
N SER A 320 48.75 -2.87 7.97
CA SER A 320 49.66 -3.60 8.87
C SER A 320 50.71 -2.70 9.53
N LEU A 321 50.78 -1.40 9.17
CA LEU A 321 51.69 -0.48 9.83
C LEU A 321 51.07 0.10 11.11
N PRO A 322 51.80 0.11 12.23
CA PRO A 322 51.30 0.60 13.52
C PRO A 322 50.95 2.09 13.42
N THR A 323 49.66 2.42 13.65
CA THR A 323 49.15 3.80 13.67
C THR A 323 49.49 4.55 14.98
N SER A 324 49.98 3.86 16.00
CA SER A 324 50.32 4.43 17.31
C SER A 324 51.82 4.33 17.60
N GLY A 325 52.47 5.46 17.89
CA GLY A 325 53.90 5.55 18.21
C GLY A 325 54.58 6.83 17.67
N PRO A 326 55.86 7.08 18.01
CA PRO A 326 56.62 8.23 17.54
C PRO A 326 56.75 8.26 16.00
N LEU A 327 56.55 9.45 15.41
CA LEU A 327 56.61 9.71 13.96
C LEU A 327 57.96 9.32 13.31
N MET A 328 59.03 9.62 14.02
CA MET A 328 60.40 9.50 13.55
C MET A 328 61.25 8.90 14.67
N ALA A 329 62.21 8.04 14.31
CA ALA A 329 63.29 7.68 15.21
C ALA A 329 64.20 8.91 15.46
N PRO A 330 64.96 8.96 16.56
CA PRO A 330 65.94 10.02 16.81
C PRO A 330 67.02 10.15 15.71
N SER A 331 67.18 9.12 14.89
CA SER A 331 68.05 9.08 13.71
C SER A 331 67.40 9.64 12.44
N GLY A 332 66.19 10.21 12.51
CA GLY A 332 65.48 10.83 11.38
C GLY A 332 64.75 9.86 10.46
N LYS A 333 64.77 8.56 10.75
CA LYS A 333 64.02 7.57 9.97
C LYS A 333 62.52 7.65 10.30
N VAL A 334 61.70 7.81 9.28
CA VAL A 334 60.23 7.83 9.37
C VAL A 334 59.74 6.41 9.64
N LEU A 335 59.13 6.19 10.80
CA LEU A 335 58.65 4.86 11.23
C LEU A 335 57.20 4.60 10.85
N ARG A 336 56.43 5.66 10.58
CA ARG A 336 55.03 5.57 10.17
C ARG A 336 54.75 6.38 8.90
N PRO A 337 53.88 5.91 8.01
CA PRO A 337 53.40 6.73 6.93
C PRO A 337 52.66 7.95 7.51
N PHE A 338 52.91 9.12 6.95
CA PHE A 338 52.22 10.34 7.28
C PHE A 338 51.87 11.08 6.00
N THR A 339 50.69 11.67 5.96
CA THR A 339 50.26 12.51 4.84
C THR A 339 50.62 13.95 5.15
N ILE A 340 51.42 14.56 4.29
CA ILE A 340 51.75 15.99 4.40
C ILE A 340 50.53 16.77 3.90
N THR A 341 49.72 17.26 4.83
CA THR A 341 48.68 18.25 4.53
C THR A 341 49.24 19.63 4.86
N SER A 342 49.06 20.64 4.00
CA SER A 342 49.21 22.03 4.42
C SER A 342 48.28 22.27 5.61
N SER A 343 48.83 22.71 6.74
CA SER A 343 48.14 22.77 8.04
C SER A 343 46.81 23.52 8.01
N THR A 344 46.61 24.40 7.04
CA THR A 344 45.39 25.21 6.86
C THR A 344 44.22 24.44 6.24
N ASN A 345 44.45 23.40 5.42
CA ASN A 345 43.40 22.79 4.58
C ASN A 345 42.83 21.46 5.10
N ARG A 346 43.19 21.03 6.31
CA ARG A 346 42.71 19.74 6.86
C ARG A 346 41.19 19.72 7.04
N ALA A 347 40.61 20.85 7.46
CA ALA A 347 39.17 20.97 7.68
C ALA A 347 38.37 20.94 6.35
N ASP A 348 38.89 21.58 5.30
CA ASP A 348 38.25 21.62 3.98
C ASP A 348 38.28 20.27 3.26
N ILE A 349 39.36 19.50 3.45
CA ILE A 349 39.43 18.13 2.93
C ILE A 349 38.47 17.21 3.71
N ALA A 350 38.31 17.40 5.02
CA ALA A 350 37.36 16.61 5.80
C ALA A 350 35.90 16.86 5.38
N SER A 351 35.53 18.10 5.05
CA SER A 351 34.17 18.46 4.62
C SER A 351 33.83 18.03 3.19
N SER A 352 34.83 17.76 2.35
CA SER A 352 34.66 17.33 0.95
C SER A 352 34.63 15.82 0.74
N VAL A 353 35.10 15.02 1.71
CA VAL A 353 35.18 13.55 1.59
C VAL A 353 33.81 12.86 1.76
N PHE A 354 32.81 13.53 2.33
CA PHE A 354 31.46 12.97 2.53
C PHE A 354 30.36 13.82 1.89
N GLN A 355 30.56 14.27 0.65
CA GLN A 355 29.50 14.89 -0.12
C GLN A 355 28.63 13.83 -0.82
N PRO A 356 27.31 14.04 -0.93
CA PRO A 356 26.43 13.14 -1.68
C PRO A 356 26.92 12.94 -3.13
N SER A 357 26.82 11.71 -3.64
CA SER A 357 27.31 11.34 -4.97
C SER A 357 26.47 11.89 -6.13
N TYR A 358 25.38 12.58 -5.85
CA TYR A 358 24.54 13.23 -6.84
C TYR A 358 24.88 14.71 -6.97
N ARG A 359 24.94 15.21 -8.21
CA ARG A 359 25.04 16.65 -8.47
C ARG A 359 23.72 17.28 -8.03
N LEU A 360 23.78 18.21 -7.08
CA LEU A 360 22.62 19.05 -6.77
C LEU A 360 22.23 19.82 -8.04
N PRO A 361 20.93 20.10 -8.25
CA PRO A 361 20.49 20.99 -9.32
C PRO A 361 21.29 22.30 -9.26
N THR A 362 21.92 22.65 -10.38
CA THR A 362 22.74 23.86 -10.51
C THR A 362 21.92 25.12 -10.76
N MET A 363 20.62 24.95 -11.00
CA MET A 363 19.66 26.01 -11.28
C MET A 363 18.53 25.89 -10.26
N SER A 364 17.94 27.03 -9.89
CA SER A 364 16.73 27.02 -9.08
C SER A 364 15.54 26.46 -9.87
N ILE A 365 14.48 26.06 -9.17
CA ILE A 365 13.25 25.56 -9.81
C ILE A 365 12.68 26.62 -10.74
N ASP A 366 12.64 27.87 -10.29
CA ASP A 366 12.10 29.00 -11.06
C ASP A 366 12.93 29.26 -12.32
N GLU A 367 14.26 29.26 -12.20
CA GLU A 367 15.18 29.41 -13.33
C GLU A 367 15.04 28.28 -14.35
N TYR A 368 14.87 27.04 -13.89
CA TYR A 368 14.60 25.91 -14.77
C TYR A 368 13.25 26.03 -15.48
N LEU A 369 12.20 26.49 -14.79
CA LEU A 369 10.90 26.76 -15.40
C LEU A 369 11.01 27.87 -16.46
N GLU A 370 11.75 28.94 -16.20
CA GLU A 370 12.00 29.99 -17.19
C GLU A 370 12.75 29.46 -18.43
N GLU A 371 13.73 28.58 -18.24
CA GLU A 371 14.43 27.94 -19.35
C GLU A 371 13.51 27.04 -20.18
N GLU A 372 12.64 26.25 -19.53
CA GLU A 372 11.67 25.39 -20.21
C GLU A 372 10.54 26.20 -20.87
N GLN A 373 10.13 27.33 -20.28
CA GLN A 373 9.21 28.31 -20.88
C GLN A 373 9.82 28.90 -22.16
N ARG A 374 11.08 29.33 -22.09
CA ARG A 374 11.85 29.86 -23.23
C ARG A 374 12.02 28.81 -24.34
N ARG A 375 12.16 27.53 -23.97
CA ARG A 375 12.21 26.41 -24.92
C ARG A 375 10.83 26.01 -25.47
N GLY A 376 9.75 26.62 -24.98
CA GLY A 376 8.38 26.30 -25.38
C GLY A 376 7.90 24.92 -24.91
N ASN A 377 8.58 24.32 -23.93
CA ASN A 377 8.27 23.01 -23.38
C ASN A 377 7.21 23.07 -22.26
N ILE A 378 6.85 24.27 -21.82
CA ILE A 378 5.74 24.49 -20.89
C ILE A 378 4.45 24.64 -21.70
N ILE A 379 3.55 23.67 -21.54
CA ILE A 379 2.22 23.71 -22.15
C ILE A 379 1.39 24.75 -21.40
N GLN A 380 1.21 25.92 -22.02
CA GLN A 380 0.35 26.97 -21.50
C GLN A 380 -1.09 26.74 -22.00
N GLY A 381 -1.88 26.00 -21.21
CA GLY A 381 -3.28 25.66 -21.51
C GLY A 381 -3.56 24.15 -21.41
N GLY A 382 -4.82 23.75 -21.20
CA GLY A 382 -5.22 22.33 -21.13
C GLY A 382 -5.59 21.79 -19.75
N GLY A 383 -5.89 22.66 -18.79
CA GLY A 383 -6.48 22.27 -17.50
C GLY A 383 -8.02 22.20 -17.53
N GLN A 384 -8.65 21.93 -16.39
CA GLN A 384 -10.12 21.94 -16.22
C GLN A 384 -10.75 23.23 -16.77
N ALA A 385 -10.10 24.39 -16.57
CA ALA A 385 -10.55 25.67 -17.09
C ALA A 385 -10.56 25.78 -18.64
N SER A 386 -9.71 25.03 -19.34
CA SER A 386 -9.74 24.92 -20.80
C SER A 386 -10.79 23.93 -21.30
N TYR A 387 -11.21 22.99 -20.46
CA TYR A 387 -12.32 22.06 -20.73
C TYR A 387 -13.68 22.74 -20.50
N ASP A 388 -13.77 23.60 -19.47
CA ASP A 388 -14.99 24.34 -19.13
C ASP A 388 -15.22 25.56 -20.06
N ALA A 389 -14.16 26.07 -20.70
CA ALA A 389 -14.29 27.13 -21.69
C ALA A 389 -14.79 26.55 -23.03
N PRO A 390 -15.85 27.13 -23.64
CA PRO A 390 -16.40 26.59 -24.88
C PRO A 390 -15.35 26.61 -25.99
N THR A 391 -15.25 25.50 -26.72
CA THR A 391 -14.25 25.33 -27.78
C THR A 391 -14.52 26.33 -28.91
N SER A 392 -13.51 26.71 -29.70
CA SER A 392 -13.69 27.62 -30.86
C SER A 392 -14.75 27.15 -31.87
N THR A 393 -15.08 25.86 -31.89
CA THR A 393 -16.18 25.27 -32.65
C THR A 393 -17.53 25.53 -31.99
N GLU A 394 -17.67 25.28 -30.68
CA GLU A 394 -18.90 25.51 -29.91
C GLU A 394 -19.26 27.00 -29.83
N GLN A 395 -18.28 27.88 -29.63
CA GLN A 395 -18.51 29.34 -29.67
C GLN A 395 -19.05 29.82 -31.02
N ARG A 396 -18.64 29.17 -32.12
CA ARG A 396 -19.10 29.50 -33.46
C ARG A 396 -20.52 29.00 -33.71
N VAL A 397 -20.86 27.80 -33.25
CA VAL A 397 -22.22 27.26 -33.31
C VAL A 397 -23.19 28.15 -32.50
N LEU A 398 -22.80 28.57 -31.30
CA LEU A 398 -23.60 29.52 -30.50
C LEU A 398 -23.78 30.88 -31.19
N ARG A 399 -22.78 31.35 -31.95
CA ARG A 399 -22.88 32.59 -32.74
C ARG A 399 -23.81 32.43 -33.95
N MET A 400 -23.86 31.24 -34.55
CA MET A 400 -24.78 30.93 -35.66
C MET A 400 -26.24 30.82 -35.21
N GLU A 401 -26.49 30.31 -34.00
CA GLU A 401 -27.86 30.17 -33.45
C GLU A 401 -28.57 31.51 -33.21
N GLN A 402 -27.83 32.62 -33.13
CA GLN A 402 -28.39 33.98 -33.04
C GLN A 402 -28.81 34.51 -34.43
N ASP A 403 -29.87 33.93 -34.96
CA ASP A 403 -30.45 34.29 -36.25
C ASP A 403 -30.84 35.78 -36.32
N GLY A 404 -30.45 36.44 -37.41
CA GLY A 404 -30.72 37.86 -37.68
C GLY A 404 -29.65 38.87 -37.26
N THR A 405 -28.50 38.44 -36.74
CA THR A 405 -27.36 39.32 -36.40
C THR A 405 -26.25 39.26 -37.45
N ARG A 406 -25.47 40.35 -37.60
CA ARG A 406 -24.30 40.40 -38.51
C ARG A 406 -23.26 39.33 -38.15
N ASP A 407 -23.14 39.03 -36.86
CA ASP A 407 -22.19 38.08 -36.32
C ASP A 407 -22.55 36.63 -36.68
N ALA A 408 -23.84 36.31 -36.84
CA ALA A 408 -24.30 35.01 -37.33
C ALA A 408 -23.88 34.77 -38.79
N ALA A 409 -24.01 35.79 -39.65
CA ALA A 409 -23.60 35.71 -41.05
C ALA A 409 -22.07 35.52 -41.21
N GLU A 410 -21.28 36.20 -40.37
CA GLU A 410 -19.81 36.04 -40.34
C GLU A 410 -19.41 34.63 -39.87
N ALA A 411 -20.10 34.08 -38.87
CA ALA A 411 -19.87 32.72 -38.40
C ALA A 411 -20.14 31.67 -39.49
N GLU A 412 -21.23 31.84 -40.25
CA GLU A 412 -21.60 30.95 -41.36
C GLU A 412 -20.56 31.01 -42.49
N GLU A 413 -20.07 32.20 -42.83
CA GLU A 413 -19.00 32.38 -43.81
C GLU A 413 -17.68 31.72 -43.36
N GLU A 414 -17.31 31.86 -42.09
CA GLU A 414 -16.13 31.17 -41.52
C GLU A 414 -16.26 29.64 -41.62
N GLN A 415 -17.45 29.08 -41.39
CA GLN A 415 -17.67 27.63 -41.52
C GLN A 415 -17.53 27.21 -42.98
N ARG A 416 -18.17 27.93 -43.91
CA ARG A 416 -18.03 27.67 -45.34
C ARG A 416 -16.57 27.73 -45.80
N ALA A 417 -15.79 28.70 -45.31
CA ALA A 417 -14.37 28.82 -45.64
C ALA A 417 -13.54 27.64 -45.11
N LYS A 418 -13.86 27.12 -43.91
CA LYS A 418 -13.20 25.94 -43.34
C LYS A 418 -13.56 24.66 -44.06
N ASP A 419 -14.82 24.51 -44.46
CA ASP A 419 -15.28 23.36 -45.22
C ASP A 419 -14.58 23.33 -46.59
N LEU A 420 -14.51 24.49 -47.28
CA LEU A 420 -13.74 24.64 -48.51
C LEU A 420 -12.25 24.33 -48.32
N HIS A 421 -11.66 24.75 -47.19
CA HIS A 421 -10.27 24.44 -46.87
C HIS A 421 -10.06 22.94 -46.66
N TRP A 422 -10.98 22.25 -45.97
CA TRP A 422 -10.92 20.80 -45.76
C TRP A 422 -11.14 20.02 -47.05
N ASP A 423 -12.04 20.46 -47.92
CA ASP A 423 -12.24 19.88 -49.24
C ASP A 423 -10.98 20.01 -50.10
N ASN A 424 -10.41 21.22 -50.14
CA ASN A 424 -9.16 21.50 -50.87
C ASN A 424 -7.98 20.68 -50.31
N PHE A 425 -7.87 20.57 -48.99
CA PHE A 425 -6.86 19.74 -48.33
C PHE A 425 -7.04 18.25 -48.66
N THR A 426 -8.27 17.75 -48.67
CA THR A 426 -8.58 16.35 -48.99
C THR A 426 -8.28 16.02 -50.46
N GLU A 427 -8.55 16.96 -51.37
CA GLU A 427 -8.23 16.83 -52.79
C GLU A 427 -6.71 16.77 -53.03
N HIS A 428 -5.94 17.62 -52.35
CA HIS A 428 -4.48 17.64 -52.44
C HIS A 428 -3.80 16.47 -51.70
N ASN A 429 -4.41 15.95 -50.62
CA ASN A 429 -3.85 14.90 -49.79
C ASN A 429 -4.64 13.60 -49.91
N LYS A 430 -4.48 12.92 -51.06
CA LYS A 430 -5.10 11.61 -51.30
C LYS A 430 -4.65 10.61 -50.24
N ARG A 431 -5.62 9.87 -49.70
CA ARG A 431 -5.41 8.82 -48.68
C ARG A 431 -4.37 7.81 -49.20
N GLY A 432 -3.24 7.70 -48.49
CA GLY A 432 -2.13 6.81 -48.85
C GLY A 432 -0.91 7.46 -49.51
N ALA A 433 -0.91 8.78 -49.75
CA ALA A 433 0.23 9.50 -50.33
C ALA A 433 1.54 9.38 -49.52
N GLY A 434 1.47 9.12 -48.21
CA GLY A 434 2.63 9.02 -47.32
C GLY A 434 3.20 7.62 -47.10
N ASN A 435 2.54 6.55 -47.57
CA ASN A 435 3.00 5.17 -47.38
C ASN A 435 3.16 4.46 -48.73
N THR A 436 4.10 4.96 -49.55
CA THR A 436 4.43 4.40 -50.86
C THR A 436 5.71 3.58 -50.86
N MET A 437 6.55 3.68 -49.82
CA MET A 437 7.84 2.95 -49.71
C MET A 437 7.73 1.55 -49.07
N ASN A 438 6.66 1.23 -48.34
CA ASN A 438 6.42 -0.11 -47.78
C ASN A 438 5.42 -0.90 -48.63
N ARG A 439 5.75 -1.10 -49.91
CA ARG A 439 5.09 -2.09 -50.79
C ARG A 439 6.15 -3.00 -51.39
N GLY A 440 6.53 -4.04 -50.64
CA GLY A 440 7.48 -5.08 -51.06
C GLY A 440 8.41 -5.46 -49.93
#